data_AF-A0A7Z3BGP9-F1
#
_entry.id   AF-A0A7Z3BGP9-F1
#
_cell.length_a   1.000
_cell.length_b   1.000
_cell.length_c   1.000
_cell.angle_alpha   90.00
_cell.angle_beta   90.00
_cell.angle_gamma   90.00
#
_symmetry.space_group_name_H-M   'P 1'
#
loop_
_entity.id
_entity.type
_entity.pdbx_description
1 polymer ?
#
loop_
_entity_poly.entity_id
_entity_poly.type
_entity_poly.pdbx_seq_one_letter_code
_entity_poly.pdbx_strand_id
1 'polypeptide(L)'
;MSVSPGVLVAASDPWSRELLGQLVLSVRCDANVEFCEDGDTAIEACRRHPFALILAERELPGSDGLELLRHVRMRRRGPVAQPFILISSKADAASVRAALPLAPTAYLVKPFNAENLRERLRSLLLAPGENVVCELPTLEQSLSLERFLQTERDATEGAPLMGEVGAAVNRCMEASDINLEMLEQEFGHDPQITACLISAANSAARHVGMPCQTLMQALSRLGVAQALNLMLAVALQRAATLADPLLKERAELFWELSRHTADGAFALAESLGADADRCFTAGLLHCLGDLALLRSLQDWHSAGGALSAVEVEKSLKEHGASFGSALRTRWRLPLELRNLIAAAYAIDNGVFSREALIVNLASSAARLPESELPTLTEHKAARMLRLTPAQLGFLGRS
;
A
#
# COMPACT_ATOMS: atom_id res chain seq x y z
N MET A 1 -23.37 4.71 -25.80
CA MET A 1 -22.45 4.24 -24.75
C MET A 1 -21.08 4.75 -25.13
N SER A 2 -20.44 5.60 -24.31
CA SER A 2 -19.05 5.98 -24.57
C SER A 2 -18.21 4.71 -24.44
N VAL A 3 -17.29 4.50 -25.38
CA VAL A 3 -16.39 3.34 -25.33
C VAL A 3 -15.37 3.62 -24.22
N SER A 4 -15.21 2.67 -23.31
CA SER A 4 -14.18 2.68 -22.28
C SER A 4 -12.80 2.98 -22.89
N PRO A 5 -12.08 4.02 -22.45
CA PRO A 5 -10.84 4.42 -23.07
C PRO A 5 -9.74 3.45 -22.69
N GLY A 6 -9.00 2.98 -23.68
CA GLY A 6 -7.73 2.31 -23.41
C GLY A 6 -6.70 3.33 -22.93
N VAL A 7 -6.06 3.06 -21.78
CA VAL A 7 -4.94 3.86 -21.26
C VAL A 7 -3.74 2.95 -21.09
N LEU A 8 -2.58 3.34 -21.63
CA LEU A 8 -1.33 2.60 -21.40
C LEU A 8 -0.51 3.28 -20.30
N VAL A 9 -0.06 2.49 -19.33
CA VAL A 9 0.83 2.91 -18.24
C VAL A 9 2.11 2.09 -18.32
N ALA A 10 3.21 2.74 -18.72
CA ALA A 10 4.54 2.12 -18.81
C ALA A 10 5.45 2.66 -17.69
N ALA A 11 5.78 1.80 -16.72
CA ALA A 11 6.67 2.12 -15.61
C ALA A 11 7.35 0.83 -15.11
N SER A 12 8.66 0.89 -14.88
CA SER A 12 9.43 -0.29 -14.46
C SER A 12 9.28 -0.60 -12.97
N ASP A 13 9.07 0.44 -12.16
CA ASP A 13 8.79 0.28 -10.73
C ASP A 13 7.32 -0.09 -10.53
N PRO A 14 6.99 -1.24 -9.91
CA PRO A 14 5.60 -1.66 -9.73
C PRO A 14 4.76 -0.66 -8.94
N TRP A 15 5.35 0.03 -7.96
CA TRP A 15 4.65 1.02 -7.15
C TRP A 15 4.32 2.29 -7.92
N SER A 16 5.24 2.77 -8.77
CA SER A 16 4.95 3.87 -9.70
C SER A 16 3.86 3.49 -10.71
N ARG A 17 3.92 2.27 -11.26
CA ARG A 17 2.93 1.75 -12.20
C ARG A 17 1.53 1.69 -11.56
N GLU A 18 1.46 1.17 -10.35
CA GLU A 18 0.23 1.08 -9.55
C GLU A 18 -0.33 2.47 -9.25
N LEU A 19 0.50 3.40 -8.75
CA LEU A 19 0.11 4.80 -8.52
C LEU A 19 -0.51 5.43 -9.76
N LEU A 20 0.14 5.31 -10.92
CA LEU A 20 -0.36 5.90 -12.17
C LEU A 20 -1.67 5.25 -12.61
N GLY A 21 -1.81 3.94 -12.46
CA GLY A 21 -3.06 3.21 -12.70
C GLY A 21 -4.19 3.69 -11.79
N GLN A 22 -3.95 3.79 -10.49
CA GLN A 22 -4.94 4.27 -9.51
C GLN A 22 -5.33 5.73 -9.76
N LEU A 23 -4.40 6.59 -10.16
CA LEU A 23 -4.73 7.96 -10.55
C LEU A 23 -5.64 8.00 -11.78
N VAL A 24 -5.40 7.16 -12.78
CA VAL A 24 -6.28 7.03 -13.95
C VAL A 24 -7.67 6.54 -13.53
N LEU A 25 -7.75 5.44 -12.78
CA LEU A 25 -9.02 4.83 -12.35
C LEU A 25 -9.82 5.73 -11.40
N SER A 26 -9.14 6.55 -10.57
CA SER A 26 -9.79 7.54 -9.70
C SER A 26 -10.48 8.66 -10.47
N VAL A 27 -10.04 8.91 -11.72
CA VAL A 27 -10.63 9.92 -12.61
C VAL A 27 -11.65 9.30 -13.55
N ARG A 28 -11.33 8.12 -14.08
CA ARG A 28 -12.16 7.42 -15.05
C ARG A 28 -12.14 5.93 -14.75
N CYS A 29 -13.08 5.52 -13.89
CA CYS A 29 -13.15 4.17 -13.35
C CYS A 29 -13.41 3.08 -14.41
N ASP A 30 -13.95 3.44 -15.58
CA ASP A 30 -14.24 2.52 -16.68
C ASP A 30 -13.05 2.39 -17.66
N ALA A 31 -11.93 3.06 -17.38
CA ALA A 31 -10.75 3.00 -18.23
C ALA A 31 -10.16 1.58 -18.24
N ASN A 32 -9.83 1.09 -19.43
CA ASN A 32 -9.08 -0.15 -19.57
C ASN A 32 -7.58 0.17 -19.51
N VAL A 33 -6.99 -0.02 -18.33
CA VAL A 33 -5.57 0.29 -18.10
C VAL A 33 -4.70 -0.90 -18.47
N GLU A 34 -3.83 -0.71 -19.45
CA GLU A 34 -2.81 -1.69 -19.82
C GLU A 34 -1.46 -1.31 -19.24
N PHE A 35 -0.88 -2.24 -18.49
CA PHE A 35 0.36 -2.05 -17.74
C PHE A 35 1.56 -2.66 -18.47
N CYS A 36 2.64 -1.88 -18.63
CA CYS A 36 3.91 -2.34 -19.21
C CYS A 36 5.09 -2.04 -18.26
N GLU A 37 6.04 -2.97 -18.17
CA GLU A 37 7.22 -2.86 -17.27
C GLU A 37 8.46 -2.33 -18.00
N ASP A 38 8.44 -2.36 -19.32
CA ASP A 38 9.55 -1.97 -20.20
C ASP A 38 9.01 -1.26 -21.45
N GLY A 39 9.89 -0.57 -22.18
CA GLY A 39 9.45 0.16 -23.36
C GLY A 39 9.18 -0.72 -24.57
N ASP A 40 9.77 -1.91 -24.66
CA ASP A 40 9.57 -2.81 -25.80
C ASP A 40 8.15 -3.37 -25.83
N THR A 41 7.67 -3.82 -24.67
CA THR A 41 6.28 -4.24 -24.44
C THR A 41 5.30 -3.09 -24.65
N ALA A 42 5.64 -1.87 -24.19
CA ALA A 42 4.82 -0.69 -24.42
C ALA A 42 4.71 -0.31 -25.91
N ILE A 43 5.82 -0.41 -26.66
CA ILE A 43 5.83 -0.21 -28.11
C ILE A 43 4.94 -1.25 -28.78
N GLU A 44 5.08 -2.53 -28.42
CA GLU A 44 4.28 -3.62 -28.99
C GLU A 44 2.79 -3.49 -28.67
N ALA A 45 2.42 -3.03 -27.47
CA ALA A 45 1.05 -2.68 -27.13
C ALA A 45 0.51 -1.56 -28.03
N CYS A 46 1.29 -0.48 -28.22
CA CYS A 46 0.97 0.59 -29.17
C CYS A 46 0.94 0.09 -30.63
N ARG A 47 1.51 -1.10 -30.92
CA ARG A 47 1.40 -1.71 -32.24
C ARG A 47 0.03 -2.29 -32.51
N ARG A 48 -0.57 -2.92 -31.50
CA ARG A 48 -1.83 -3.66 -31.57
C ARG A 48 -3.04 -2.72 -31.71
N HIS A 49 -3.13 -1.69 -30.88
CA HIS A 49 -4.23 -0.72 -30.93
C HIS A 49 -3.81 0.67 -30.42
N PRO A 50 -4.50 1.75 -30.84
CA PRO A 50 -4.32 3.06 -30.25
C PRO A 50 -4.86 3.12 -28.82
N PHE A 51 -4.30 4.02 -28.02
CA PHE A 51 -4.77 4.34 -26.67
C PHE A 51 -5.29 5.78 -26.62
N ALA A 52 -6.31 6.04 -25.79
CA ALA A 52 -6.79 7.39 -25.53
C ALA A 52 -5.72 8.25 -24.81
N LEU A 53 -4.88 7.60 -24.00
CA LEU A 53 -3.78 8.24 -23.29
C LEU A 53 -2.62 7.24 -23.09
N ILE A 54 -1.40 7.74 -23.19
CA ILE A 54 -0.19 7.02 -22.78
C ILE A 54 0.49 7.79 -21.64
N LEU A 55 0.70 7.13 -20.51
CA LEU A 55 1.56 7.55 -19.41
C LEU A 55 2.82 6.69 -19.48
N ALA A 56 3.99 7.28 -19.67
CA ALA A 56 5.23 6.52 -19.75
C ALA A 56 6.35 7.17 -18.96
N GLU A 57 7.08 6.35 -18.20
CA GLU A 57 8.35 6.76 -17.64
C GLU A 57 9.40 6.87 -18.74
N ARG A 58 10.31 7.84 -18.60
CA ARG A 58 11.44 7.99 -19.52
C ARG A 58 12.43 6.86 -19.31
N GLU A 59 12.79 6.58 -18.07
CA GLU A 59 13.81 5.60 -17.68
C GLU A 59 13.27 4.16 -17.69
N LEU A 60 12.62 3.75 -18.77
CA LEU A 60 12.19 2.36 -18.97
C LEU A 60 13.39 1.49 -19.40
N PRO A 61 13.44 0.22 -18.96
CA PRO A 61 14.36 -0.76 -19.52
C PRO A 61 13.96 -1.14 -20.95
N GLY A 62 14.92 -1.64 -21.72
CA GLY A 62 14.75 -1.88 -23.15
C GLY A 62 14.72 -0.56 -23.91
N SER A 63 13.69 -0.38 -24.75
CA SER A 63 13.40 0.93 -25.33
C SER A 63 13.04 1.95 -24.23
N ASP A 64 13.55 3.17 -24.32
CA ASP A 64 13.23 4.20 -23.34
C ASP A 64 11.87 4.89 -23.64
N GLY A 65 11.32 5.63 -22.68
CA GLY A 65 10.04 6.31 -22.88
C GLY A 65 10.07 7.40 -23.97
N LEU A 66 11.26 7.91 -24.31
CA LEU A 66 11.43 8.89 -25.38
C LEU A 66 11.39 8.20 -26.75
N GLU A 67 11.95 7.01 -26.88
CA GLU A 67 11.84 6.12 -28.04
C GLU A 67 10.41 5.65 -28.25
N LEU A 68 9.71 5.26 -27.18
CA LEU A 68 8.27 4.98 -27.23
C LEU A 68 7.49 6.19 -27.78
N LEU A 69 7.75 7.40 -27.26
CA LEU A 69 7.13 8.62 -27.75
C LEU A 69 7.44 8.85 -29.24
N ARG A 70 8.69 8.67 -29.70
CA ARG A 70 9.05 8.73 -31.13
C ARG A 70 8.23 7.74 -31.94
N HIS A 71 8.11 6.49 -31.49
CA HIS A 71 7.35 5.45 -32.17
C HIS A 71 5.88 5.83 -32.34
N VAL A 72 5.25 6.32 -31.27
CA VAL A 72 3.87 6.80 -31.29
C VAL A 72 3.68 7.96 -32.26
N ARG A 73 4.63 8.89 -32.33
CA ARG A 73 4.56 10.05 -33.24
C ARG A 73 4.75 9.67 -34.71
N MET A 74 5.62 8.70 -35.02
CA MET A 74 5.83 8.21 -36.39
C MET A 74 4.60 7.49 -36.96
N ARG A 75 3.76 6.89 -36.11
CA ARG A 75 2.55 6.16 -36.53
C ARG A 75 1.36 7.06 -36.90
N ARG A 76 1.46 8.38 -36.73
CA ARG A 76 0.31 9.28 -36.93
C ARG A 76 -0.35 9.11 -38.31
N ARG A 77 -1.67 8.89 -38.29
CA ARG A 77 -2.55 8.89 -39.48
C ARG A 77 -3.72 9.90 -39.38
N GLY A 78 -3.75 10.78 -38.38
CA GLY A 78 -4.86 11.72 -38.15
C GLY A 78 -4.44 13.12 -37.66
N PRO A 79 -5.40 14.07 -37.59
CA PRO A 79 -5.13 15.49 -37.30
C PRO A 79 -4.78 15.77 -35.83
N VAL A 80 -5.29 14.97 -34.89
CA VAL A 80 -5.05 15.14 -33.44
C VAL A 80 -3.91 14.24 -32.96
N ALA A 81 -3.02 14.79 -32.14
CA ALA A 81 -1.96 14.06 -31.49
C ALA A 81 -2.53 13.06 -30.47
N GLN A 82 -2.07 11.81 -30.49
CA GLN A 82 -2.36 10.89 -29.37
C GLN A 82 -1.77 11.48 -28.07
N PRO A 83 -2.60 11.70 -27.02
CA PRO A 83 -2.14 12.22 -25.75
C PRO A 83 -1.04 11.34 -25.15
N PHE A 84 0.05 11.98 -24.72
CA PHE A 84 1.22 11.31 -24.18
C PHE A 84 1.85 12.14 -23.06
N ILE A 85 1.88 11.63 -21.84
CA ILE A 85 2.57 12.25 -20.71
C ILE A 85 3.85 11.46 -20.47
N LEU A 86 4.99 12.15 -20.58
CA LEU A 86 6.31 11.60 -20.28
C LEU A 86 6.69 11.96 -18.84
N ILE A 87 7.05 10.97 -18.03
CA ILE A 87 7.41 11.13 -16.62
C ILE A 87 8.89 10.77 -16.45
N SER A 88 9.69 11.62 -15.83
CA SER A 88 11.15 11.49 -15.87
C SER A 88 11.79 11.85 -14.54
N SER A 89 12.83 11.13 -14.15
CA SER A 89 13.71 11.53 -13.03
C SER A 89 14.63 12.72 -13.38
N LYS A 90 14.76 13.06 -14.67
CA LYS A 90 15.67 14.11 -15.16
C LYS A 90 14.95 15.44 -15.31
N ALA A 91 15.39 16.43 -14.53
CA ALA A 91 14.90 17.80 -14.56
C ALA A 91 15.75 18.76 -15.43
N ASP A 92 16.86 18.27 -16.01
CA ASP A 92 17.80 19.14 -16.71
C ASP A 92 17.27 19.64 -18.07
N ALA A 93 17.75 20.82 -18.47
CA ALA A 93 17.29 21.46 -19.71
C ALA A 93 17.60 20.63 -20.97
N ALA A 94 18.65 19.81 -20.99
CA ALA A 94 18.95 18.96 -22.15
C ALA A 94 17.91 17.85 -22.29
N SER A 95 17.52 17.23 -21.18
CA SER A 95 16.46 16.23 -21.11
C SER A 95 15.12 16.75 -21.62
N VAL A 96 14.72 17.97 -21.23
CA VAL A 96 13.48 18.61 -21.71
C VAL A 96 13.56 18.98 -23.20
N ARG A 97 14.69 19.57 -23.64
CA ARG A 97 14.91 19.90 -25.06
C ARG A 97 14.88 18.68 -25.98
N ALA A 98 15.28 17.51 -25.49
CA ALA A 98 15.21 16.27 -26.26
C ALA A 98 13.76 15.78 -26.48
N ALA A 99 12.85 16.07 -25.54
CA ALA A 99 11.44 15.67 -25.62
C ALA A 99 10.58 16.68 -26.39
N LEU A 100 10.92 17.97 -26.34
CA LEU A 100 10.13 19.07 -26.91
C LEU A 100 9.77 18.88 -28.41
N PRO A 101 10.68 18.45 -29.31
CA PRO A 101 10.36 18.25 -30.73
C PRO A 101 9.31 17.17 -30.98
N LEU A 102 9.11 16.25 -30.02
CA LEU A 102 8.13 15.17 -30.12
C LEU A 102 6.75 15.59 -29.60
N ALA A 103 6.63 16.81 -29.06
CA ALA A 103 5.40 17.39 -28.53
C ALA A 103 4.63 16.41 -27.61
N PRO A 104 5.20 15.97 -26.47
CA PRO A 104 4.41 15.30 -25.45
C PRO A 104 3.33 16.26 -24.94
N THR A 105 2.20 15.72 -24.49
CA THR A 105 1.13 16.48 -23.83
C THR A 105 1.63 17.12 -22.54
N ALA A 106 2.51 16.43 -21.81
CA ALA A 106 3.22 16.98 -20.66
C ALA A 106 4.55 16.24 -20.43
N TYR A 107 5.51 16.95 -19.84
CA TYR A 107 6.74 16.38 -19.28
C TYR A 107 6.71 16.60 -17.78
N LEU A 108 6.64 15.53 -16.99
CA LEU A 108 6.58 15.58 -15.53
C LEU A 108 7.91 15.11 -14.94
N VAL A 109 8.47 15.90 -14.03
CA VAL A 109 9.68 15.55 -13.29
C VAL A 109 9.27 14.81 -12.01
N LYS A 110 9.99 13.73 -11.69
CA LYS A 110 9.85 13.01 -10.43
C LYS A 110 10.65 13.69 -9.31
N PRO A 111 10.13 13.71 -8.07
CA PRO A 111 8.75 13.36 -7.71
C PRO A 111 7.77 14.43 -8.23
N PHE A 112 6.62 13.99 -8.76
CA PHE A 112 5.57 14.89 -9.27
C PHE A 112 4.45 15.06 -8.24
N ASN A 113 3.68 16.15 -8.33
CA ASN A 113 2.47 16.30 -7.55
C ASN A 113 1.33 15.47 -8.18
N ALA A 114 0.87 14.44 -7.47
CA ALA A 114 -0.14 13.52 -7.96
C ALA A 114 -1.54 14.17 -8.15
N GLU A 115 -1.92 15.17 -7.35
CA GLU A 115 -3.19 15.89 -7.56
C GLU A 115 -3.15 16.73 -8.84
N ASN A 116 -2.04 17.42 -9.12
CA ASN A 116 -1.84 18.14 -10.38
C ASN A 116 -1.90 17.18 -11.59
N LEU A 117 -1.39 15.96 -11.45
CA LEU A 117 -1.54 14.93 -12.48
C LEU A 117 -3.01 14.50 -12.59
N ARG A 118 -3.72 14.28 -11.47
CA ARG A 118 -5.13 13.89 -11.44
C ARG A 118 -6.03 14.92 -12.15
N GLU A 119 -5.83 16.20 -11.91
CA GLU A 119 -6.54 17.27 -12.61
C GLU A 119 -6.27 17.25 -14.13
N ARG A 120 -5.02 17.02 -14.52
CA ARG A 120 -4.65 16.88 -15.93
C ARG A 120 -5.32 15.66 -16.56
N LEU A 121 -5.35 14.53 -15.86
CA LEU A 121 -6.06 13.33 -16.30
C LEU A 121 -7.55 13.60 -16.50
N ARG A 122 -8.21 14.35 -15.60
CA ARG A 122 -9.62 14.77 -15.78
C ARG A 122 -9.81 15.52 -17.10
N SER A 123 -8.93 16.47 -17.41
CA SER A 123 -9.01 17.25 -18.66
C SER A 123 -8.78 16.42 -19.95
N LEU A 124 -8.09 15.28 -19.84
CA LEU A 124 -7.74 14.43 -20.98
C LEU A 124 -8.72 13.27 -21.17
N LEU A 125 -9.30 12.77 -20.09
CA LEU A 125 -10.11 11.55 -20.07
C LEU A 125 -11.60 11.81 -19.93
N LEU A 126 -12.04 13.00 -19.53
CA LEU A 126 -13.46 13.35 -19.37
C LEU A 126 -13.84 14.53 -20.26
N ALA A 127 -15.03 14.49 -20.84
CA ALA A 127 -15.65 15.66 -21.45
C ALA A 127 -16.11 16.66 -20.37
N PRO A 128 -16.21 17.98 -20.67
CA PRO A 128 -16.71 18.96 -19.71
C PRO A 128 -18.09 18.59 -19.16
N GLY A 129 -18.18 18.40 -17.84
CA GLY A 129 -19.42 18.00 -17.16
C GLY A 129 -19.75 16.50 -17.24
N GLU A 130 -18.91 15.67 -17.85
CA GLU A 130 -19.05 14.21 -17.85
C GLU A 130 -18.69 13.66 -16.47
N ASN A 131 -19.59 12.86 -15.90
CA ASN A 131 -19.34 12.09 -14.68
C ASN A 131 -19.58 10.62 -15.00
N VAL A 132 -18.52 9.81 -14.94
CA VAL A 132 -18.59 8.37 -15.19
C VAL A 132 -18.70 7.66 -13.85
N VAL A 133 -19.85 7.03 -13.63
CA VAL A 133 -20.06 6.15 -12.47
C VAL A 133 -19.97 4.72 -12.97
N CYS A 134 -19.03 3.95 -12.43
CA CYS A 134 -18.95 2.53 -12.71
C CYS A 134 -19.84 1.77 -11.75
N GLU A 135 -20.68 0.89 -12.29
CA GLU A 135 -21.34 -0.12 -11.48
C GLU A 135 -20.27 -1.01 -10.84
N LEU A 136 -20.46 -1.33 -9.56
CA LEU A 136 -19.60 -2.28 -8.86
C LEU A 136 -19.67 -3.62 -9.60
N PRO A 137 -18.54 -4.36 -9.72
CA PRO A 137 -18.56 -5.68 -10.35
C PRO A 137 -19.65 -6.52 -9.69
N THR A 138 -20.65 -6.94 -10.47
CA THR A 138 -21.71 -7.79 -9.92
C THR A 138 -21.14 -9.18 -9.69
N LEU A 139 -21.31 -9.73 -8.48
CA LEU A 139 -20.90 -11.12 -8.22
C LEU A 139 -21.59 -12.06 -9.21
N GLU A 140 -20.85 -13.04 -9.72
CA GLU A 140 -21.46 -14.16 -10.41
C GLU A 140 -22.45 -14.86 -9.46
N GLN A 141 -23.67 -15.14 -9.93
CA GLN A 141 -24.79 -15.61 -9.09
C GLN A 141 -24.50 -16.89 -8.28
N SER A 142 -23.48 -17.68 -8.67
CA SER A 142 -23.07 -18.92 -8.00
C SER A 142 -21.74 -18.83 -7.24
N LEU A 143 -21.12 -17.64 -7.17
CA LEU A 143 -19.87 -17.49 -6.44
C LEU A 143 -20.15 -17.59 -4.93
N SER A 144 -19.46 -18.48 -4.23
CA SER A 144 -19.51 -18.58 -2.77
C SER A 144 -18.48 -17.65 -2.14
N LEU A 145 -18.76 -17.13 -0.93
CA LEU A 145 -17.80 -16.34 -0.16
C LEU A 145 -16.43 -17.03 -0.02
N GLU A 146 -16.41 -18.33 0.27
CA GLU A 146 -15.17 -19.12 0.41
C GLU A 146 -14.29 -19.06 -0.85
N ARG A 147 -14.87 -19.30 -2.02
CA ARG A 147 -14.16 -19.24 -3.31
C ARG A 147 -13.71 -17.82 -3.67
N PHE A 148 -14.54 -16.82 -3.34
CA PHE A 148 -14.17 -15.42 -3.49
C PHE A 148 -12.93 -15.09 -2.64
N LEU A 149 -12.96 -15.42 -1.34
CA LEU A 149 -11.84 -15.17 -0.43
C LEU A 149 -10.56 -15.90 -0.83
N GLN A 150 -10.65 -17.11 -1.39
CA GLN A 150 -9.48 -17.82 -1.92
C GLN A 150 -8.82 -17.08 -3.09
N THR A 151 -9.63 -16.48 -3.97
CA THR A 151 -9.14 -15.70 -5.11
C THR A 151 -8.57 -14.36 -4.62
N GLU A 152 -9.30 -13.68 -3.75
CA GLU A 152 -8.89 -12.40 -3.17
C GLU A 152 -7.65 -12.55 -2.29
N ARG A 153 -7.44 -13.67 -1.59
CA ARG A 153 -6.22 -13.85 -0.78
C ARG A 153 -4.95 -13.65 -1.60
N ASP A 154 -4.95 -14.12 -2.84
CA ASP A 154 -3.78 -14.04 -3.72
C ASP A 154 -3.71 -12.65 -4.42
N ALA A 155 -4.85 -11.97 -4.59
CA ALA A 155 -4.99 -10.67 -5.27
C ALA A 155 -5.08 -9.44 -4.34
N THR A 156 -5.33 -9.61 -3.05
CA THR A 156 -5.76 -8.60 -2.06
C THR A 156 -4.81 -7.42 -1.97
N GLU A 157 -5.13 -6.23 -2.48
CA GLU A 157 -4.17 -5.13 -2.61
C GLU A 157 -3.72 -4.50 -1.27
N GLY A 158 -4.33 -4.88 -0.15
CA GLY A 158 -3.95 -4.46 1.18
C GLY A 158 -5.10 -4.52 2.19
N ALA A 159 -4.96 -3.74 3.24
CA ALA A 159 -5.88 -3.49 4.35
C ALA A 159 -6.62 -2.15 4.18
N PRO A 160 -7.71 -1.91 4.94
CA PRO A 160 -8.30 -0.60 5.08
C PRO A 160 -7.36 0.35 5.82
N LEU A 161 -7.49 1.64 5.50
CA LEU A 161 -6.75 2.75 6.11
C LEU A 161 -7.34 3.14 7.45
N MET A 162 -6.46 3.52 8.37
CA MET A 162 -6.82 4.07 9.66
C MET A 162 -7.12 5.56 9.51
N GLY A 163 -8.40 5.94 9.65
CA GLY A 163 -8.84 7.33 9.57
C GLY A 163 -8.79 7.92 8.15
N GLU A 164 -8.71 9.26 8.06
CA GLU A 164 -8.79 10.00 6.79
C GLU A 164 -7.43 10.29 6.16
N VAL A 165 -6.67 9.23 5.85
CA VAL A 165 -5.31 9.34 5.28
C VAL A 165 -5.28 10.20 4.01
N GLY A 166 -6.27 10.09 3.12
CA GLY A 166 -6.32 10.92 1.91
C GLY A 166 -6.41 12.43 2.19
N ALA A 167 -7.19 12.83 3.20
CA ALA A 167 -7.28 14.22 3.61
C ALA A 167 -5.97 14.70 4.26
N ALA A 168 -5.33 13.86 5.07
CA ALA A 168 -4.03 14.14 5.67
C ALA A 168 -2.94 14.32 4.60
N VAL A 169 -2.88 13.44 3.60
CA VAL A 169 -1.94 13.54 2.49
C VAL A 169 -2.12 14.84 1.73
N ASN A 170 -3.36 15.25 1.41
CA ASN A 170 -3.62 16.52 0.74
C ASN A 170 -3.12 17.72 1.56
N ARG A 171 -3.37 17.74 2.88
CA ARG A 171 -2.82 18.79 3.76
C ARG A 171 -1.30 18.83 3.73
N CYS A 172 -0.64 17.67 3.77
CA CYS A 172 0.82 17.59 3.69
C CYS A 172 1.37 18.05 2.33
N MET A 173 0.65 17.78 1.23
CA MET A 173 1.05 18.22 -0.11
C MET A 173 0.92 19.74 -0.31
N GLU A 174 0.04 20.40 0.43
CA GLU A 174 -0.16 21.86 0.41
C GLU A 174 0.77 22.60 1.40
N ALA A 175 1.35 21.89 2.36
CA ALA A 175 2.23 22.47 3.37
C ALA A 175 3.61 22.85 2.80
N SER A 176 4.15 24.00 3.22
CA SER A 176 5.46 24.50 2.78
C SER A 176 6.66 23.83 3.46
N ASP A 177 6.49 23.35 4.69
CA ASP A 177 7.60 22.91 5.56
C ASP A 177 7.49 21.42 5.99
N ILE A 178 6.95 20.57 5.12
CA ILE A 178 6.78 19.14 5.40
C ILE A 178 8.15 18.41 5.45
N ASN A 179 8.37 17.60 6.48
CA ASN A 179 9.58 16.79 6.67
C ASN A 179 9.25 15.33 7.02
N LEU A 180 10.27 14.48 7.16
CA LEU A 180 10.10 13.05 7.38
C LEU A 180 9.51 12.74 8.76
N GLU A 181 9.91 13.49 9.79
CA GLU A 181 9.43 13.31 11.15
C GLU A 181 7.93 13.62 11.26
N MET A 182 7.46 14.66 10.57
CA MET A 182 6.03 14.99 10.49
C MET A 182 5.23 13.87 9.80
N LEU A 183 5.78 13.26 8.74
CA LEU A 183 5.12 12.13 8.10
C LEU A 183 5.07 10.90 9.00
N GLU A 184 6.14 10.63 9.76
CA GLU A 184 6.14 9.53 10.72
C GLU A 184 5.13 9.76 11.85
N GLN A 185 4.99 11.00 12.34
CA GLN A 185 3.99 11.34 13.35
C GLN A 185 2.55 11.21 12.84
N GLU A 186 2.27 11.68 11.63
CA GLU A 186 0.91 11.65 11.07
C GLU A 186 0.48 10.24 10.66
N PHE A 187 1.39 9.42 10.12
CA PHE A 187 1.06 8.13 9.49
C PHE A 187 1.65 6.90 10.20
N GLY A 188 2.46 7.08 11.24
CA GLY A 188 3.25 6.01 11.88
C GLY A 188 2.45 4.91 12.57
N HIS A 189 1.18 5.17 12.88
CA HIS A 189 0.29 4.18 13.48
C HIS A 189 -0.64 3.50 12.48
N ASP A 190 -0.55 3.79 11.17
CA ASP A 190 -1.33 3.11 10.15
C ASP A 190 -0.56 1.87 9.64
N PRO A 191 -1.07 0.64 9.86
CA PRO A 191 -0.39 -0.58 9.41
C PRO A 191 -0.30 -0.71 7.88
N GLN A 192 -1.34 -0.27 7.16
CA GLN A 192 -1.41 -0.33 5.71
C GLN A 192 -0.35 0.59 5.08
N ILE A 193 -0.28 1.84 5.53
CA ILE A 193 0.69 2.82 5.06
C ILE A 193 2.11 2.37 5.41
N THR A 194 2.35 1.96 6.65
CA THR A 194 3.67 1.53 7.10
C THR A 194 4.23 0.39 6.24
N ALA A 195 3.45 -0.68 6.05
CA ALA A 195 3.91 -1.82 5.27
C ALA A 195 3.98 -1.53 3.76
N CYS A 196 3.08 -0.70 3.23
CA CYS A 196 3.15 -0.21 1.84
C CYS A 196 4.48 0.54 1.58
N LEU A 197 4.85 1.49 2.43
CA LEU A 197 6.07 2.27 2.25
C LEU A 197 7.33 1.42 2.44
N ILE A 198 7.35 0.51 3.42
CA ILE A 198 8.44 -0.46 3.58
C ILE A 198 8.61 -1.30 2.32
N SER A 199 7.50 -1.79 1.74
CA SER A 199 7.52 -2.55 0.50
C SER A 199 8.07 -1.72 -0.67
N ALA A 200 7.59 -0.48 -0.83
CA ALA A 200 8.03 0.41 -1.91
C ALA A 200 9.50 0.80 -1.80
N ALA A 201 9.98 1.07 -0.59
CA ALA A 201 11.39 1.35 -0.32
C ALA A 201 12.30 0.13 -0.61
N ASN A 202 11.74 -1.07 -0.56
CA ASN A 202 12.41 -2.32 -0.89
C ASN A 202 12.03 -2.84 -2.28
N SER A 203 11.56 -1.99 -3.19
CA SER A 203 11.39 -2.39 -4.59
C SER A 203 12.74 -2.51 -5.31
N ALA A 204 12.81 -3.32 -6.37
CA ALA A 204 14.03 -3.55 -7.14
C ALA A 204 14.67 -2.27 -7.70
N ALA A 205 13.85 -1.29 -8.08
CA ALA A 205 14.31 0.01 -8.55
C ALA A 205 15.05 0.82 -7.47
N ARG A 206 14.89 0.47 -6.19
CA ARG A 206 15.42 1.21 -5.03
C ARG A 206 16.23 0.35 -4.07
N HIS A 207 16.52 -0.92 -4.41
CA HIS A 207 17.31 -1.81 -3.58
C HIS A 207 18.78 -1.38 -3.53
N VAL A 208 19.11 -0.50 -2.59
CA VAL A 208 20.48 -0.09 -2.25
C VAL A 208 20.68 -0.27 -0.75
N GLY A 209 21.68 -1.07 -0.37
CA GLY A 209 22.02 -1.33 1.03
C GLY A 209 21.09 -2.32 1.73
N MET A 210 21.03 -2.25 3.06
CA MET A 210 20.21 -3.13 3.89
C MET A 210 18.71 -2.90 3.64
N PRO A 211 17.86 -3.94 3.66
CA PRO A 211 16.41 -3.76 3.52
C PRO A 211 15.82 -2.86 4.61
N CYS A 212 14.93 -1.95 4.24
CA CYS A 212 14.14 -1.15 5.18
C CYS A 212 13.20 -2.09 5.95
N GLN A 213 13.15 -1.98 7.27
CA GLN A 213 12.28 -2.76 8.14
C GLN A 213 11.40 -1.88 9.03
N THR A 214 11.54 -0.55 8.95
CA THR A 214 10.80 0.43 9.74
C THR A 214 10.26 1.56 8.85
N LEU A 215 9.28 2.31 9.35
CA LEU A 215 8.71 3.44 8.61
C LEU A 215 9.75 4.52 8.31
N MET A 216 10.48 5.02 9.32
CA MET A 216 11.52 6.04 9.10
C MET A 216 12.60 5.60 8.10
N GLN A 217 13.00 4.33 8.11
CA GLN A 217 13.93 3.80 7.10
C GLN A 217 13.34 3.88 5.69
N ALA A 218 12.05 3.56 5.55
CA ALA A 218 11.36 3.65 4.26
C ALA A 218 11.20 5.11 3.82
N LEU A 219 10.75 6.01 4.71
CA LEU A 219 10.61 7.44 4.46
C LEU A 219 11.94 8.08 4.04
N SER A 220 13.03 7.74 4.74
CA SER A 220 14.38 8.24 4.43
C SER A 220 14.85 7.83 3.03
N ARG A 221 14.50 6.61 2.59
CA ARG A 221 14.86 6.12 1.25
C ARG A 221 13.96 6.67 0.15
N LEU A 222 12.67 6.84 0.43
CA LEU A 222 11.70 7.29 -0.55
C LEU A 222 11.73 8.81 -0.76
N GLY A 223 11.97 9.56 0.33
CA GLY A 223 11.76 11.00 0.41
C GLY A 223 10.28 11.37 0.52
N VAL A 224 10.02 12.60 1.00
CA VAL A 224 8.68 13.11 1.32
C VAL A 224 7.70 12.98 0.15
N ALA A 225 8.05 13.55 -1.01
CA ALA A 225 7.10 13.64 -2.12
C ALA A 225 6.73 12.28 -2.72
N GLN A 226 7.66 11.31 -2.74
CA GLN A 226 7.32 9.95 -3.16
C GLN A 226 6.43 9.26 -2.13
N ALA A 227 6.74 9.40 -0.84
CA ALA A 227 5.94 8.81 0.23
C ALA A 227 4.49 9.29 0.16
N LEU A 228 4.27 10.61 0.02
CA LEU A 228 2.95 11.22 -0.14
C LEU A 228 2.21 10.69 -1.37
N ASN A 229 2.89 10.56 -2.52
CA ASN A 229 2.27 9.99 -3.72
C ASN A 229 1.80 8.55 -3.50
N LEU A 230 2.62 7.72 -2.85
CA LEU A 230 2.24 6.32 -2.56
C LEU A 230 1.08 6.25 -1.57
N MET A 231 1.09 7.07 -0.51
CA MET A 231 -0.02 7.16 0.43
C MET A 231 -1.32 7.60 -0.27
N LEU A 232 -1.23 8.57 -1.19
CA LEU A 232 -2.37 8.98 -2.01
C LEU A 232 -2.87 7.83 -2.88
N ALA A 233 -1.98 7.08 -3.54
CA ALA A 233 -2.37 5.92 -4.34
C ALA A 233 -3.20 4.93 -3.51
N VAL A 234 -2.73 4.60 -2.31
CA VAL A 234 -3.44 3.70 -1.39
C VAL A 234 -4.78 4.29 -0.98
N ALA A 235 -4.85 5.59 -0.68
CA ALA A 235 -6.09 6.29 -0.32
C ALA A 235 -7.13 6.33 -1.45
N LEU A 236 -6.72 6.18 -2.70
CA LEU A 236 -7.61 6.13 -3.87
C LEU A 236 -8.11 4.72 -4.20
N GLN A 237 -7.54 3.67 -3.59
CA GLN A 237 -7.93 2.30 -3.89
C GLN A 237 -9.35 1.99 -3.40
N ARG A 238 -10.01 1.04 -4.07
CA ARG A 238 -11.33 0.54 -3.65
C ARG A 238 -11.27 -0.09 -2.27
N ALA A 239 -12.27 0.20 -1.45
CA ALA A 239 -12.40 -0.28 -0.07
C ALA A 239 -11.18 0.05 0.82
N ALA A 240 -10.40 1.07 0.46
CA ALA A 240 -9.42 1.67 1.37
C ALA A 240 -10.11 2.25 2.62
N THR A 241 -11.38 2.63 2.51
CA THR A 241 -12.27 2.92 3.64
C THR A 241 -13.41 1.91 3.63
N LEU A 242 -13.69 1.30 4.78
CA LEU A 242 -14.83 0.40 4.94
C LEU A 242 -16.11 1.23 4.99
N ALA A 243 -17.21 0.70 4.46
CA ALA A 243 -18.53 1.34 4.50
C ALA A 243 -19.48 0.62 5.45
N ASP A 244 -19.38 -0.72 5.53
CA ASP A 244 -20.19 -1.56 6.39
C ASP A 244 -19.86 -1.32 7.88
N PRO A 245 -20.87 -1.03 8.73
CA PRO A 245 -20.64 -0.73 10.16
C PRO A 245 -20.01 -1.88 10.95
N LEU A 246 -20.38 -3.13 10.67
CA LEU A 246 -19.83 -4.29 11.35
C LEU A 246 -18.35 -4.48 10.99
N LEU A 247 -18.01 -4.34 9.70
CA LEU A 247 -16.62 -4.42 9.26
C LEU A 247 -15.76 -3.28 9.84
N LYS A 248 -16.31 -2.07 9.97
CA LYS A 248 -15.65 -0.95 10.65
C LYS A 248 -15.36 -1.26 12.11
N GLU A 249 -16.36 -1.72 12.87
CA GLU A 249 -16.20 -2.08 14.29
C GLU A 249 -15.09 -3.13 14.45
N ARG A 250 -15.03 -4.13 13.58
CA ARG A 250 -13.95 -5.13 13.60
C ARG A 250 -12.59 -4.56 13.23
N ALA A 251 -12.51 -3.67 12.24
CA ALA A 251 -11.26 -3.02 11.88
C ALA A 251 -10.72 -2.15 13.03
N GLU A 252 -11.59 -1.43 13.74
CA GLU A 252 -11.24 -0.65 14.94
C GLU A 252 -10.57 -1.52 16.01
N LEU A 253 -11.15 -2.69 16.31
CA LEU A 253 -10.55 -3.64 17.27
C LEU A 253 -9.15 -4.10 16.84
N PHE A 254 -8.94 -4.39 15.55
CA PHE A 254 -7.62 -4.80 15.06
C PHE A 254 -6.62 -3.64 15.00
N TRP A 255 -7.05 -2.43 14.65
CA TRP A 255 -6.20 -1.24 14.71
C TRP A 255 -5.75 -0.94 16.14
N GLU A 256 -6.68 -0.98 17.11
CA GLU A 256 -6.34 -0.83 18.53
C GLU A 256 -5.38 -1.92 19.01
N LEU A 257 -5.62 -3.18 18.64
CA LEU A 257 -4.74 -4.29 19.00
C LEU A 257 -3.33 -4.13 18.39
N SER A 258 -3.24 -3.73 17.14
CA SER A 258 -1.97 -3.41 16.46
C SER A 258 -1.24 -2.28 17.16
N ARG A 259 -1.92 -1.18 17.52
CA ARG A 259 -1.33 -0.04 18.22
C ARG A 259 -0.81 -0.42 19.61
N HIS A 260 -1.64 -1.03 20.46
CA HIS A 260 -1.21 -1.48 21.79
C HIS A 260 -0.03 -2.46 21.73
N THR A 261 -0.04 -3.37 20.74
CA THR A 261 1.08 -4.31 20.55
C THR A 261 2.36 -3.56 20.14
N ALA A 262 2.26 -2.60 19.22
CA ALA A 262 3.39 -1.80 18.75
C ALA A 262 4.00 -0.97 19.89
N ASP A 263 3.16 -0.23 20.63
CA ASP A 263 3.58 0.64 21.73
C ASP A 263 4.21 -0.17 22.87
N GLY A 264 3.57 -1.29 23.24
CA GLY A 264 4.11 -2.21 24.25
C GLY A 264 5.43 -2.86 23.83
N ALA A 265 5.55 -3.26 22.55
CA ALA A 265 6.78 -3.83 22.02
C ALA A 265 7.92 -2.80 21.97
N PHE A 266 7.62 -1.55 21.60
CA PHE A 266 8.57 -0.44 21.60
C PHE A 266 9.09 -0.15 23.01
N ALA A 267 8.18 0.09 23.97
CA ALA A 267 8.55 0.42 25.34
C ALA A 267 9.36 -0.71 26.01
N LEU A 268 8.97 -1.97 25.76
CA LEU A 268 9.72 -3.11 26.26
C LEU A 268 11.09 -3.23 25.61
N ALA A 269 11.20 -3.03 24.30
CA ALA A 269 12.48 -3.05 23.60
C ALA A 269 13.44 -1.95 24.10
N GLU A 270 12.96 -0.73 24.29
CA GLU A 270 13.72 0.39 24.87
C GLU A 270 14.26 0.03 26.26
N SER A 271 13.40 -0.46 27.15
CA SER A 271 13.78 -0.85 28.52
C SER A 271 14.83 -1.95 28.57
N LEU A 272 14.91 -2.74 27.49
CA LEU A 272 15.80 -3.87 27.36
C LEU A 272 17.06 -3.52 26.55
N GLY A 273 17.10 -2.41 25.81
CA GLY A 273 18.17 -2.11 24.85
C GLY A 273 18.17 -3.08 23.66
N ALA A 274 16.97 -3.40 23.16
CA ALA A 274 16.74 -4.10 21.90
C ALA A 274 16.38 -3.09 20.80
N ASP A 275 16.20 -3.55 19.56
CA ASP A 275 15.79 -2.69 18.44
C ASP A 275 14.30 -2.32 18.55
N ALA A 276 14.01 -1.14 19.10
CA ALA A 276 12.66 -0.70 19.42
C ALA A 276 11.81 -0.41 18.17
N ASP A 277 12.36 0.23 17.16
CA ASP A 277 11.63 0.57 15.93
C ASP A 277 11.21 -0.68 15.15
N ARG A 278 12.06 -1.72 15.12
CA ARG A 278 11.70 -3.01 14.51
C ARG A 278 10.64 -3.75 15.33
N CYS A 279 10.72 -3.70 16.66
CA CYS A 279 9.70 -4.29 17.53
C CYS A 279 8.35 -3.58 17.37
N PHE A 280 8.35 -2.24 17.33
CA PHE A 280 7.17 -1.42 17.04
C PHE A 280 6.57 -1.79 15.70
N THR A 281 7.38 -1.80 14.64
CA THR A 281 6.90 -2.11 13.28
C THR A 281 6.32 -3.53 13.20
N ALA A 282 6.99 -4.52 13.80
CA ALA A 282 6.46 -5.89 13.83
C ALA A 282 5.15 -5.99 14.61
N GLY A 283 5.04 -5.30 15.75
CA GLY A 283 3.83 -5.22 16.55
C GLY A 283 2.68 -4.53 15.81
N LEU A 284 2.95 -3.45 15.08
CA LEU A 284 1.94 -2.73 14.30
C LEU A 284 1.38 -3.60 13.16
N LEU A 285 2.27 -4.31 12.46
CA LEU A 285 1.93 -5.05 11.25
C LEU A 285 1.36 -6.45 11.50
N HIS A 286 1.25 -6.90 12.76
CA HIS A 286 0.86 -8.28 13.02
C HIS A 286 -0.57 -8.58 12.54
N CYS A 287 -1.55 -7.74 12.85
CA CYS A 287 -2.96 -7.89 12.41
C CYS A 287 -3.23 -7.48 10.95
N LEU A 288 -2.20 -7.20 10.15
CA LEU A 288 -2.38 -6.74 8.76
C LEU A 288 -3.17 -7.74 7.90
N GLY A 289 -3.07 -9.04 8.19
CA GLY A 289 -3.82 -10.08 7.49
C GLY A 289 -5.32 -10.03 7.76
N ASP A 290 -5.70 -9.81 9.02
CA ASP A 290 -7.10 -9.68 9.45
C ASP A 290 -7.74 -8.43 8.83
N LEU A 291 -6.99 -7.32 8.83
CA LEU A 291 -7.41 -6.07 8.19
C LEU A 291 -7.58 -6.25 6.66
N ALA A 292 -6.65 -6.92 5.98
CA ALA A 292 -6.77 -7.20 4.54
C ALA A 292 -7.98 -8.09 4.19
N LEU A 293 -8.30 -9.04 5.06
CA LEU A 293 -9.50 -9.84 4.93
C LEU A 293 -10.77 -8.98 5.10
N LEU A 294 -10.83 -8.07 6.07
CA LEU A 294 -11.97 -7.15 6.24
C LEU A 294 -12.20 -6.27 5.00
N ARG A 295 -11.13 -5.78 4.36
CA ARG A 295 -11.23 -5.07 3.07
C ARG A 295 -11.83 -5.95 1.97
N SER A 296 -11.43 -7.22 1.91
CA SER A 296 -11.98 -8.17 0.92
C SER A 296 -13.44 -8.49 1.20
N LEU A 297 -13.85 -8.60 2.47
CA LEU A 297 -15.25 -8.77 2.87
C LEU A 297 -16.10 -7.53 2.52
N GLN A 298 -15.54 -6.33 2.62
CA GLN A 298 -16.20 -5.11 2.15
C GLN A 298 -16.44 -5.17 0.64
N ASP A 299 -15.45 -5.61 -0.13
CA ASP A 299 -15.59 -5.78 -1.58
C ASP A 299 -16.67 -6.81 -1.93
N TRP A 300 -16.69 -7.96 -1.25
CA TRP A 300 -17.76 -8.95 -1.37
C TRP A 300 -19.14 -8.35 -1.11
N HIS A 301 -19.29 -7.63 0.00
CA HIS A 301 -20.57 -7.03 0.38
C HIS A 301 -21.02 -5.96 -0.62
N SER A 302 -20.07 -5.13 -1.08
CA SER A 302 -20.33 -4.05 -2.04
C SER A 302 -20.74 -4.60 -3.41
N ALA A 303 -20.25 -5.78 -3.77
CA ALA A 303 -20.60 -6.50 -4.99
C ALA A 303 -21.96 -7.24 -4.89
N GLY A 304 -22.71 -7.08 -3.79
CA GLY A 304 -24.03 -7.67 -3.55
C GLY A 304 -24.00 -8.98 -2.75
N GLY A 305 -22.84 -9.34 -2.21
CA GLY A 305 -22.67 -10.55 -1.42
C GLY A 305 -23.37 -10.45 -0.06
N ALA A 306 -24.09 -11.51 0.31
CA ALA A 306 -24.65 -11.62 1.66
C ALA A 306 -23.51 -11.77 2.67
N LEU A 307 -23.60 -11.03 3.78
CA LEU A 307 -22.61 -11.05 4.83
C LEU A 307 -23.28 -10.87 6.19
N SER A 308 -23.23 -11.90 7.02
CA SER A 308 -23.71 -11.90 8.40
C SER A 308 -22.56 -11.80 9.40
N ALA A 309 -22.86 -11.38 10.64
CA ALA A 309 -21.87 -11.33 11.71
C ALA A 309 -21.19 -12.70 11.95
N VAL A 310 -21.94 -13.79 11.85
CA VAL A 310 -21.39 -15.15 12.01
C VAL A 310 -20.40 -15.49 10.90
N GLU A 311 -20.68 -15.08 9.65
CA GLU A 311 -19.78 -15.31 8.52
C GLU A 311 -18.51 -14.46 8.62
N VAL A 312 -18.60 -13.22 9.10
CA VAL A 312 -17.43 -12.36 9.34
C VAL A 312 -16.51 -12.99 10.40
N GLU A 313 -17.05 -13.39 11.55
CA GLU A 313 -16.27 -14.03 12.63
C GLU A 313 -15.61 -15.33 12.18
N LYS A 314 -16.39 -16.17 11.47
CA LYS A 314 -15.88 -17.41 10.91
C LYS A 314 -14.74 -17.15 9.94
N SER A 315 -14.91 -16.18 9.04
CA SER A 315 -13.90 -15.83 8.04
C SER A 315 -12.62 -15.32 8.69
N LEU A 316 -12.72 -14.42 9.66
CA LEU A 316 -11.56 -13.90 10.41
C LEU A 316 -10.76 -15.03 11.04
N LYS A 317 -11.44 -15.98 11.71
CA LYS A 317 -10.82 -17.13 12.36
C LYS A 317 -10.13 -18.08 11.38
N GLU A 318 -10.75 -18.34 10.22
CA GLU A 318 -10.26 -19.34 9.27
C GLU A 318 -9.21 -18.78 8.29
N HIS A 319 -9.32 -17.50 7.93
CA HIS A 319 -8.59 -16.96 6.77
C HIS A 319 -7.57 -15.86 7.11
N GLY A 320 -7.69 -15.16 8.25
CA GLY A 320 -6.86 -13.98 8.57
C GLY A 320 -5.35 -14.22 8.49
N ALA A 321 -4.88 -15.36 9.04
CA ALA A 321 -3.46 -15.74 8.99
C ALA A 321 -2.97 -15.99 7.55
N SER A 322 -3.80 -16.60 6.70
CA SER A 322 -3.47 -16.89 5.30
C SER A 322 -3.39 -15.63 4.46
N PHE A 323 -4.30 -14.68 4.68
CA PHE A 323 -4.27 -13.34 4.09
C PHE A 323 -3.00 -12.59 4.49
N GLY A 324 -2.63 -12.63 5.76
CA GLY A 324 -1.40 -12.02 6.24
C GLY A 324 -0.16 -12.61 5.57
N SER A 325 -0.10 -13.94 5.41
CA SER A 325 1.03 -14.61 4.75
C SER A 325 1.15 -14.22 3.28
N ALA A 326 0.02 -14.23 2.56
CA ALA A 326 -0.04 -13.86 1.15
C ALA A 326 0.37 -12.39 0.93
N LEU A 327 -0.22 -11.47 1.71
CA LEU A 327 0.05 -10.03 1.58
C LEU A 327 1.52 -9.69 1.86
N ARG A 328 2.10 -10.23 2.95
CA ARG A 328 3.53 -10.01 3.28
C ARG A 328 4.47 -10.54 2.20
N THR A 329 4.08 -11.62 1.52
CA THR A 329 4.85 -12.21 0.41
C THR A 329 4.75 -11.33 -0.83
N ARG A 330 3.54 -10.89 -1.20
CA ARG A 330 3.35 -10.05 -2.38
C ARG A 330 4.02 -8.69 -2.23
N TRP A 331 3.96 -8.12 -1.03
CA TRP A 331 4.68 -6.89 -0.67
C TRP A 331 6.17 -7.10 -0.42
N ARG A 332 6.69 -8.33 -0.55
CA ARG A 332 8.12 -8.63 -0.40
C ARG A 332 8.71 -8.05 0.89
N LEU A 333 7.97 -8.11 1.99
CA LEU A 333 8.50 -7.64 3.27
C LEU A 333 9.75 -8.47 3.63
N PRO A 334 10.81 -7.85 4.20
CA PRO A 334 12.04 -8.55 4.54
C PRO A 334 11.78 -9.77 5.42
N LEU A 335 12.53 -10.86 5.21
CA LEU A 335 12.34 -12.13 5.92
C LEU A 335 12.47 -11.93 7.43
N GLU A 336 13.41 -11.10 7.86
CA GLU A 336 13.67 -10.77 9.26
C GLU A 336 12.46 -10.09 9.90
N LEU A 337 11.84 -9.12 9.21
CA LEU A 337 10.63 -8.46 9.68
C LEU A 337 9.44 -9.42 9.71
N ARG A 338 9.30 -10.28 8.69
CA ARG A 338 8.25 -11.32 8.65
C ARG A 338 8.37 -12.30 9.82
N ASN A 339 9.58 -12.66 10.21
CA ASN A 339 9.83 -13.54 11.36
C ASN A 339 9.45 -12.86 12.68
N LEU A 340 9.74 -11.56 12.85
CA LEU A 340 9.29 -10.80 14.02
C LEU A 340 7.77 -10.68 14.08
N ILE A 341 7.12 -10.41 12.95
CA ILE A 341 5.64 -10.38 12.86
C ILE A 341 5.06 -11.75 13.24
N ALA A 342 5.63 -12.84 12.74
CA ALA A 342 5.17 -14.19 13.07
C ALA A 342 5.32 -14.52 14.57
N ALA A 343 6.36 -13.99 15.22
CA ALA A 343 6.59 -14.19 16.66
C ALA A 343 5.46 -13.59 17.52
N ALA A 344 4.68 -12.62 17.03
CA ALA A 344 3.52 -12.10 17.74
C ALA A 344 2.47 -13.18 18.06
N TYR A 345 2.39 -14.24 17.25
CA TYR A 345 1.37 -15.29 17.38
C TYR A 345 1.83 -16.48 18.22
N ALA A 346 3.07 -16.93 18.02
CA ALA A 346 3.57 -18.12 18.68
C ALA A 346 5.10 -18.13 18.78
N ILE A 347 5.60 -18.75 19.85
CA ILE A 347 7.01 -19.08 20.06
C ILE A 347 7.15 -20.56 20.42
N ASP A 348 7.53 -21.37 19.44
CA ASP A 348 7.73 -22.82 19.58
C ASP A 348 8.97 -23.19 20.42
N ASN A 349 9.38 -24.45 20.42
CA ASN A 349 10.62 -24.88 21.08
C ASN A 349 11.82 -24.56 20.16
N GLY A 350 12.46 -23.42 20.39
CA GLY A 350 13.59 -22.95 19.58
C GLY A 350 14.39 -21.83 20.23
N VAL A 351 15.43 -21.39 19.52
CA VAL A 351 16.21 -20.20 19.88
C VAL A 351 15.56 -18.99 19.21
N PHE A 352 15.12 -18.03 20.02
CA PHE A 352 14.48 -16.81 19.54
C PHE A 352 15.40 -15.61 19.78
N SER A 353 15.32 -14.62 18.89
CA SER A 353 15.93 -13.32 19.15
C SER A 353 15.21 -12.64 20.31
N ARG A 354 15.87 -11.64 20.90
CA ARG A 354 15.29 -10.85 21.98
C ARG A 354 14.04 -10.12 21.52
N GLU A 355 14.09 -9.56 20.32
CA GLU A 355 13.00 -8.84 19.64
C GLU A 355 11.79 -9.75 19.40
N ALA A 356 12.00 -11.00 18.98
CA ALA A 356 10.91 -11.95 18.79
C ALA A 356 10.18 -12.25 20.11
N LEU A 357 10.91 -12.40 21.22
CA LEU A 357 10.31 -12.59 22.55
C LEU A 357 9.57 -11.33 23.03
N ILE A 358 10.11 -10.15 22.73
CA ILE A 358 9.49 -8.85 23.05
C ILE A 358 8.15 -8.70 22.34
N VAL A 359 8.13 -8.89 21.01
CA VAL A 359 6.91 -8.78 20.20
C VAL A 359 5.87 -9.80 20.62
N ASN A 360 6.30 -11.04 20.91
CA ASN A 360 5.41 -12.08 21.43
C ASN A 360 4.76 -11.68 22.76
N LEU A 361 5.56 -11.20 23.72
CA LEU A 361 5.06 -10.80 25.02
C LEU A 361 4.13 -9.59 24.93
N ALA A 362 4.48 -8.59 24.11
CA ALA A 362 3.66 -7.41 23.88
C ALA A 362 2.31 -7.76 23.25
N SER A 363 2.28 -8.69 22.27
CA SER A 363 1.02 -9.14 21.65
C SER A 363 0.15 -9.91 22.65
N SER A 364 0.74 -10.76 23.48
CA SER A 364 0.01 -11.43 24.56
C SER A 364 -0.57 -10.41 25.55
N ALA A 365 0.22 -9.41 25.97
CA ALA A 365 -0.23 -8.36 26.88
C ALA A 365 -1.41 -7.55 26.30
N ALA A 366 -1.34 -7.18 25.03
CA ALA A 366 -2.38 -6.38 24.37
C ALA A 366 -3.74 -7.10 24.24
N ARG A 367 -3.75 -8.44 24.29
CA ARG A 367 -4.98 -9.27 24.25
C ARG A 367 -5.56 -9.57 25.62
N LEU A 368 -4.78 -9.42 26.69
CA LEU A 368 -5.24 -9.72 28.03
C LEU A 368 -6.07 -8.55 28.60
N PRO A 369 -7.13 -8.84 29.36
CA PRO A 369 -7.75 -7.82 30.20
C PRO A 369 -6.76 -7.35 31.28
N GLU A 370 -6.90 -6.10 31.73
CA GLU A 370 -5.99 -5.50 32.74
C GLU A 370 -5.86 -6.34 34.01
N SER A 371 -6.96 -6.98 34.44
CA SER A 371 -7.00 -7.87 35.60
C SER A 371 -6.10 -9.10 35.48
N GLU A 372 -5.77 -9.50 34.25
CA GLU A 372 -4.96 -10.69 33.97
C GLU A 372 -3.50 -10.35 33.61
N LEU A 373 -3.13 -9.07 33.47
CA LEU A 373 -1.75 -8.65 33.22
C LEU A 373 -0.72 -9.23 34.21
N PRO A 374 -1.01 -9.40 35.52
CA PRO A 374 -0.06 -10.02 36.44
C PRO A 374 0.36 -11.45 36.04
N THR A 375 -0.46 -12.17 35.27
CA THR A 375 -0.16 -13.52 34.78
C THR A 375 0.95 -13.52 33.73
N LEU A 376 1.28 -12.37 33.11
CA LEU A 376 2.37 -12.23 32.14
C LEU A 376 3.73 -12.62 32.72
N THR A 377 3.90 -12.57 34.04
CA THR A 377 5.13 -13.02 34.72
C THR A 377 5.43 -14.50 34.49
N GLU A 378 4.39 -15.32 34.32
CA GLU A 378 4.50 -16.76 34.05
C GLU A 378 4.68 -17.06 32.55
N HIS A 379 4.45 -16.07 31.69
CA HIS A 379 4.53 -16.21 30.25
C HIS A 379 5.94 -16.64 29.80
N LYS A 380 6.01 -17.58 28.85
CA LYS A 380 7.27 -18.16 28.37
C LYS A 380 8.27 -17.09 27.93
N ALA A 381 7.81 -16.10 27.17
CA ALA A 381 8.66 -15.00 26.70
C ALA A 381 9.22 -14.15 27.86
N ALA A 382 8.40 -13.83 28.87
CA ALA A 382 8.85 -13.07 30.04
C ALA A 382 9.93 -13.83 30.83
N ARG A 383 9.75 -15.14 31.00
CA ARG A 383 10.74 -16.02 31.65
C ARG A 383 12.06 -16.10 30.87
N MET A 384 11.99 -16.21 29.54
CA MET A 384 13.18 -16.25 28.68
C MET A 384 13.93 -14.91 28.68
N LEU A 385 13.20 -13.80 28.74
CA LEU A 385 13.75 -12.44 28.88
C LEU A 385 14.20 -12.10 30.32
N ARG A 386 13.89 -12.97 31.30
CA ARG A 386 14.18 -12.80 32.73
C ARG A 386 13.56 -11.51 33.32
N LEU A 387 12.34 -11.20 32.91
CA LEU A 387 11.64 -9.99 33.35
C LEU A 387 11.08 -10.14 34.76
N THR A 388 11.14 -9.05 35.52
CA THR A 388 10.49 -8.94 36.83
C THR A 388 9.07 -8.37 36.70
N PRO A 389 8.18 -8.58 37.69
CA PRO A 389 6.83 -7.99 37.66
C PRO A 389 6.84 -6.46 37.51
N ALA A 390 7.81 -5.77 38.12
CA ALA A 390 7.96 -4.33 38.01
C ALA A 390 8.26 -3.86 36.56
N GLN A 391 9.02 -4.66 35.80
CA GLN A 391 9.32 -4.38 34.39
C GLN A 391 8.17 -4.73 33.44
N LEU A 392 7.10 -5.36 33.94
CA LEU A 392 5.89 -5.65 33.17
C LEU A 392 4.76 -4.68 33.50
N GLY A 393 4.88 -3.90 34.58
CA GLY A 393 3.81 -3.05 35.08
C GLY A 393 3.36 -1.92 34.15
N PHE A 394 4.16 -1.56 33.15
CA PHE A 394 3.79 -0.58 32.12
C PHE A 394 3.10 -1.22 30.90
N LEU A 395 3.15 -2.55 30.75
CA LEU A 395 2.48 -3.27 29.67
C LEU A 395 1.00 -3.42 30.04
N GLY A 396 0.23 -2.35 29.83
CA GLY A 396 -1.21 -2.24 30.05
C GLY A 396 -1.75 -1.05 29.25
N ARG A 397 -3.06 -1.05 28.92
CA ARG A 397 -3.67 0.01 28.11
C ARG A 397 -3.47 1.35 28.84
N SER A 398 -2.80 2.29 28.17
CA SER A 398 -2.81 3.72 28.55
C SER A 398 -3.79 4.46 27.67
#